data_AF-A0A940KNN6-F1
#
_entry.id   AF-A0A940KNN6-F1
#
_cell.length_a   1.000
_cell.length_b   1.000
_cell.length_c   1.000
_cell.angle_alpha   90.00
_cell.angle_beta   90.00
_cell.angle_gamma   90.00
#
_symmetry.space_group_name_H-M   'P 1'
#
loop_
_entity.id
_entity.type
_entity.pdbx_description
1 polymer ?
#
loop_
_entity_poly.entity_id
_entity_poly.type
_entity_poly.pdbx_seq_one_letter_code
_entity_poly.pdbx_strand_id
1 'polypeptide(L)'
;MNYRRILILPMILFSLFLNAQQRVIPAAERISEYLPLIKGKKIGVFANQTSVVGSTHLVDTLRKLGVNITVIFGPEHGFRGTADAGEKVGNYTDKQTGIPVVSLYGSKTKPSREDLQQVDVLLFDIQDVGVRFYTYISSLEALMEAAIESDKPLLILDRPNPNGHYVDGPVLDKKYQSFVGRQSVPVVYGMTIGEYARMLAMEQWLKPESNLKLQHMQDTVAVIDNPDAEQSITRYMASYRWNDPETFKRKEFALKVITCDNYSHKSRYVLPVKPSPNLPNIQSIYLYPST
;
A
#
# COMPACT_ATOMS: atom_id res chain seq x y z
N MET A 1 21.20 55.67 -52.58
CA MET A 1 20.59 54.32 -52.56
C MET A 1 20.85 53.72 -51.18
N ASN A 2 19.88 53.84 -50.27
CA ASN A 2 20.03 53.47 -48.85
C ASN A 2 19.52 52.03 -48.64
N TYR A 3 20.43 51.07 -48.43
CA TYR A 3 20.06 49.73 -47.99
C TYR A 3 20.02 49.68 -46.46
N ARG A 4 18.80 49.67 -45.90
CA ARG A 4 18.54 49.30 -44.51
C ARG A 4 18.95 47.83 -44.31
N ARG A 5 20.02 47.59 -43.57
CA ARG A 5 20.35 46.26 -43.03
C ARG A 5 19.46 46.02 -41.81
N ILE A 6 18.35 45.32 -42.01
CA ILE A 6 17.62 44.67 -40.92
C ILE A 6 18.37 43.35 -40.66
N LEU A 7 19.23 43.33 -39.65
CA LEU A 7 19.76 42.07 -39.14
C LEU A 7 18.70 41.49 -38.19
N ILE A 8 18.03 40.45 -38.67
CA ILE A 8 17.11 39.62 -37.91
C ILE A 8 17.95 38.84 -36.89
N LEU A 9 17.73 39.11 -35.61
CA LEU A 9 18.20 38.31 -34.48
C LEU A 9 17.56 36.92 -34.58
N PRO A 10 18.29 35.79 -34.69
CA PRO A 10 17.68 34.50 -34.48
C PRO A 10 17.57 34.30 -32.97
N MET A 11 16.38 34.59 -32.46
CA MET A 11 15.92 34.25 -31.11
C MET A 11 15.76 32.72 -30.99
N ILE A 12 16.85 31.98 -31.12
CA ILE A 12 16.91 30.53 -30.82
C ILE A 12 17.23 30.41 -29.33
N LEU A 13 16.28 30.84 -28.51
CA LEU A 13 16.06 30.29 -27.18
C LEU A 13 14.85 29.37 -27.31
N PHE A 14 15.00 28.32 -28.13
CA PHE A 14 14.10 27.18 -28.05
C PHE A 14 14.46 26.50 -26.72
N SER A 15 13.76 26.90 -25.68
CA SER A 15 13.81 26.32 -24.35
C SER A 15 13.61 24.81 -24.49
N LEU A 16 14.71 24.07 -24.47
CA LEU A 16 14.75 22.66 -24.14
C LEU A 16 14.32 22.56 -22.67
N PHE A 17 13.02 22.65 -22.41
CA PHE A 17 12.44 22.04 -21.23
C PHE A 17 12.53 20.53 -21.47
N LEU A 18 13.71 19.96 -21.19
CA LEU A 18 13.80 18.55 -20.89
C LEU A 18 12.83 18.32 -19.72
N ASN A 19 11.71 17.66 -20.00
CA ASN A 19 10.87 17.08 -18.97
C ASN A 19 11.70 16.00 -18.28
N ALA A 20 12.54 16.39 -17.32
CA ALA A 20 13.11 15.46 -16.37
C ALA A 20 11.93 14.85 -15.61
N GLN A 21 11.61 13.59 -15.90
CA GLN A 21 10.57 12.87 -15.19
C GLN A 21 10.94 12.90 -13.71
N GLN A 22 10.10 13.56 -12.90
CA GLN A 22 10.36 13.68 -11.47
C GLN A 22 10.43 12.27 -10.87
N ARG A 23 11.38 12.07 -9.95
CA ARG A 23 11.54 10.81 -9.25
C ARG A 23 10.23 10.47 -8.52
N VAL A 24 9.73 9.26 -8.74
CA VAL A 24 8.62 8.71 -7.96
C VAL A 24 9.07 8.55 -6.51
N ILE A 25 8.29 9.10 -5.58
CA ILE A 25 8.57 9.02 -4.14
C ILE A 25 7.52 8.09 -3.51
N PRO A 26 7.88 6.87 -3.10
CA PRO A 26 6.99 5.98 -2.37
C PRO A 26 6.46 6.64 -1.10
N ALA A 27 5.26 6.26 -0.66
CA ALA A 27 4.65 6.86 0.52
C ALA A 27 5.50 6.71 1.79
N ALA A 28 6.27 5.63 1.93
CA ALA A 28 7.19 5.43 3.04
C ALA A 28 8.23 6.56 3.19
N GLU A 29 8.66 7.19 2.10
CA GLU A 29 9.59 8.33 2.11
C GLU A 29 8.90 9.66 2.48
N ARG A 30 7.56 9.72 2.46
CA ARG A 30 6.75 10.91 2.77
C ARG A 30 6.43 11.02 4.26
N ILE A 31 7.45 10.93 5.12
CA ILE A 31 7.33 10.84 6.59
C ILE A 31 6.41 11.93 7.20
N SER A 32 6.46 13.16 6.70
CA SER A 32 5.64 14.27 7.19
C SER A 32 4.14 14.04 7.05
N GLU A 33 3.73 13.26 6.05
CA GLU A 33 2.31 13.00 5.75
C GLU A 33 1.66 12.05 6.75
N TYR A 34 2.45 11.22 7.44
CA TYR A 34 1.91 10.13 8.24
C TYR A 34 2.49 10.02 9.65
N LEU A 35 3.68 10.57 9.93
CA LEU A 35 4.24 10.58 11.28
C LEU A 35 3.27 11.20 12.31
N PRO A 36 2.58 12.32 12.04
CA PRO A 36 1.60 12.88 12.98
C PRO A 36 0.43 11.93 13.29
N LEU A 37 0.08 11.04 12.36
CA LEU A 37 -1.04 10.10 12.49
C LEU A 37 -0.70 8.91 13.41
N ILE A 38 0.59 8.56 13.52
CA ILE A 38 1.07 7.38 14.24
C ILE A 38 1.87 7.69 15.51
N LYS A 39 2.33 8.94 15.69
CA LYS A 39 3.13 9.33 16.86
C LYS A 39 2.29 9.28 18.14
N GLY A 40 2.87 8.71 19.20
CA GLY A 40 2.20 8.53 20.50
C GLY A 40 1.18 7.38 20.54
N LYS A 41 1.03 6.61 19.45
CA LYS A 41 0.15 5.43 19.37
C LYS A 41 0.98 4.15 19.36
N LYS A 42 0.37 3.03 19.75
CA LYS A 42 0.94 1.69 19.60
C LYS A 42 0.70 1.17 18.18
N ILE A 43 1.75 0.90 17.43
CA ILE A 43 1.68 0.57 16.01
C ILE A 43 1.98 -0.90 15.78
N GLY A 44 1.10 -1.59 15.05
CA GLY A 44 1.38 -2.88 14.44
C GLY A 44 1.80 -2.67 12.98
N VAL A 45 2.95 -3.18 12.57
CA VAL A 45 3.48 -2.93 11.21
C VAL A 45 3.49 -4.22 10.39
N PHE A 46 2.75 -4.26 9.28
CA PHE A 46 2.90 -5.30 8.27
C PHE A 46 3.99 -4.88 7.28
N ALA A 47 5.09 -5.63 7.26
CA ALA A 47 6.28 -5.30 6.49
C ALA A 47 7.12 -6.54 6.15
N ASN A 48 7.86 -6.45 5.04
CA ASN A 48 8.97 -7.34 4.72
C ASN A 48 10.24 -6.53 4.38
N GLN A 49 11.28 -7.19 3.87
CA GLN A 49 12.56 -6.57 3.54
C GLN A 49 12.49 -5.42 2.52
N THR A 50 11.41 -5.33 1.74
CA THR A 50 11.19 -4.26 0.74
C THR A 50 10.71 -2.94 1.35
N SER A 51 10.33 -2.96 2.63
CA SER A 51 9.74 -1.85 3.37
C SER A 51 10.84 -0.86 3.77
N VAL A 52 11.47 -0.22 2.79
CA VAL A 52 12.60 0.71 2.99
C VAL A 52 12.20 2.16 2.76
N VAL A 53 12.86 3.04 3.52
CA VAL A 53 12.92 4.49 3.35
C VAL A 53 14.36 4.84 2.99
N GLY A 54 14.60 5.14 1.72
CA GLY A 54 15.97 5.16 1.18
C GLY A 54 16.62 3.78 1.33
N SER A 55 17.71 3.70 2.08
CA SER A 55 18.45 2.45 2.34
C SER A 55 18.19 1.85 3.72
N THR A 56 17.29 2.42 4.52
CA THR A 56 16.98 1.95 5.89
C THR A 56 15.58 1.38 5.94
N HIS A 57 15.41 0.30 6.70
CA HIS A 57 14.08 -0.30 6.89
C HIS A 57 13.12 0.68 7.59
N LEU A 58 11.84 0.66 7.20
CA LEU A 58 10.79 1.53 7.72
C LEU A 58 10.68 1.43 9.25
N VAL A 59 10.58 0.21 9.79
CA VAL A 59 10.55 -0.04 11.25
C VAL A 59 11.72 0.62 11.98
N ASP A 60 12.94 0.51 11.46
CA ASP A 60 14.12 1.12 12.10
C ASP A 60 14.05 2.65 12.05
N THR A 61 13.60 3.19 10.91
CA THR A 61 13.37 4.63 10.70
C THR A 61 12.33 5.18 11.68
N LEU A 62 11.17 4.54 11.79
CA LEU A 62 10.08 4.97 12.66
C LEU A 62 10.43 4.84 14.15
N ARG A 63 11.15 3.79 14.54
CA ARG A 63 11.65 3.64 15.91
C ARG A 63 12.60 4.78 16.27
N LYS A 64 13.52 5.15 15.37
CA LYS A 64 14.43 6.30 15.56
C LYS A 64 13.67 7.62 15.70
N LEU A 65 12.51 7.75 15.06
CA LEU A 65 11.62 8.92 15.15
C LEU A 65 10.70 8.89 16.40
N GLY A 66 10.83 7.87 17.25
CA GLY A 66 10.08 7.73 18.51
C GLY A 66 8.69 7.14 18.34
N VAL A 67 8.41 6.40 17.26
CA VAL A 67 7.15 5.67 17.09
C VAL A 67 7.20 4.38 17.93
N ASN A 68 6.13 4.11 18.67
CA ASN A 68 6.01 2.91 19.49
C ASN A 68 5.45 1.75 18.66
N ILE A 69 6.34 0.92 18.11
CA ILE A 69 5.97 -0.28 17.35
C ILE A 69 5.90 -1.46 18.31
N THR A 70 4.73 -2.07 18.46
CA THR A 70 4.48 -3.14 19.44
C THR A 70 4.54 -4.54 18.84
N VAL A 71 4.26 -4.68 17.55
CA VAL A 71 4.30 -5.95 16.82
C VAL A 71 4.58 -5.73 15.35
N ILE A 72 5.28 -6.68 14.73
CA ILE A 72 5.53 -6.73 13.30
C ILE A 72 4.84 -7.95 12.72
N PHE A 73 4.19 -7.81 11.57
CA PHE A 73 3.57 -8.89 10.82
C PHE A 73 4.38 -9.15 9.55
N GLY A 74 4.94 -10.35 9.42
CA GLY A 74 5.76 -10.76 8.26
C GLY A 74 5.02 -11.74 7.36
N PRO A 75 5.08 -11.60 6.02
CA PRO A 75 4.51 -12.56 5.06
C PRO A 75 5.46 -13.76 4.84
N GLU A 76 5.29 -14.48 3.72
CA GLU A 76 6.01 -15.69 3.31
C GLU A 76 7.54 -15.65 3.46
N HIS A 77 8.19 -14.55 3.05
CA HIS A 77 9.65 -14.40 3.13
C HIS A 77 10.12 -13.77 4.46
N GLY A 78 9.21 -13.67 5.43
CA GLY A 78 9.44 -13.03 6.71
C GLY A 78 9.62 -11.52 6.62
N PHE A 79 10.12 -10.94 7.71
CA PHE A 79 10.26 -9.51 7.90
C PHE A 79 11.59 -8.93 7.37
N ARG A 80 12.72 -9.59 7.64
CA ARG A 80 14.07 -9.09 7.23
C ARG A 80 14.61 -9.72 5.93
N GLY A 81 13.89 -10.66 5.32
CA GLY A 81 14.33 -11.33 4.08
C GLY A 81 15.58 -12.21 4.24
N THR A 82 15.90 -12.61 5.47
CA THR A 82 17.02 -13.51 5.80
C THR A 82 16.63 -14.99 5.84
N ALA A 83 15.35 -15.30 5.59
CA ALA A 83 14.86 -16.67 5.53
C ALA A 83 15.01 -17.21 4.10
N ASP A 84 15.44 -18.46 3.98
CA ASP A 84 15.57 -19.11 2.68
C ASP A 84 14.21 -19.32 2.00
N ALA A 85 14.21 -19.49 0.68
CA ALA A 85 12.99 -19.75 -0.08
C ALA A 85 12.31 -21.04 0.41
N GLY A 86 11.09 -20.93 0.95
CA GLY A 86 10.31 -22.06 1.49
C GLY A 86 10.57 -22.38 2.97
N GLU A 87 11.46 -21.66 3.64
CA GLU A 87 11.69 -21.82 5.07
C GLU A 87 10.52 -21.22 5.86
N LYS A 88 9.81 -22.03 6.65
CA LYS A 88 8.72 -21.54 7.50
C LYS A 88 9.31 -20.68 8.60
N VAL A 89 9.25 -19.37 8.43
CA VAL A 89 9.55 -18.43 9.51
C VAL A 89 8.38 -18.46 10.49
N GLY A 90 8.59 -19.02 11.68
CA GLY A 90 7.62 -18.96 12.77
C GLY A 90 7.57 -17.57 13.41
N ASN A 91 6.89 -17.44 14.55
CA ASN A 91 6.98 -16.23 15.36
C ASN A 91 8.36 -16.12 16.01
N TYR A 92 8.93 -14.93 16.07
CA TYR A 92 10.22 -14.68 16.70
C TYR A 92 10.31 -13.25 17.23
N THR A 93 11.42 -12.88 17.86
CA THR A 93 11.72 -11.49 18.23
C THR A 93 12.83 -10.97 17.33
N ASP A 94 12.60 -9.85 16.64
CA ASP A 94 13.61 -9.23 15.78
C ASP A 94 14.82 -8.82 16.62
N LYS A 95 15.99 -9.42 16.35
CA LYS A 95 17.20 -9.23 17.17
C LYS A 95 17.68 -7.77 17.21
N GLN A 96 17.41 -7.01 16.15
CA GLN A 96 17.86 -5.62 16.02
C GLN A 96 16.99 -4.64 16.82
N THR A 97 15.68 -4.87 16.85
CA THR A 97 14.72 -3.94 17.47
C THR A 97 14.16 -4.42 18.80
N GLY A 98 14.20 -5.73 19.08
CA GLY A 98 13.54 -6.37 20.21
C GLY A 98 12.02 -6.51 20.05
N ILE A 99 11.47 -6.20 18.87
CA ILE A 99 10.03 -6.22 18.61
C ILE A 99 9.59 -7.65 18.22
N PRO A 100 8.46 -8.16 18.75
CA PRO A 100 7.92 -9.45 18.31
C PRO A 100 7.46 -9.40 16.85
N VAL A 101 7.83 -10.42 16.11
CA VAL A 101 7.42 -10.68 14.72
C VAL A 101 6.46 -11.87 14.71
N VAL A 102 5.24 -11.63 14.23
CA VAL A 102 4.21 -12.65 13.99
C VAL A 102 4.24 -13.02 12.51
N SER A 103 4.40 -14.31 12.24
CA SER A 103 4.35 -14.84 10.87
C SER A 103 2.91 -14.99 10.41
N LEU A 104 2.59 -14.40 9.26
CA LEU A 104 1.31 -14.51 8.58
C LEU A 104 1.43 -15.34 7.30
N TYR A 105 2.14 -16.47 7.41
CA TYR A 105 2.28 -17.45 6.34
C TYR A 105 1.96 -18.89 6.81
N GLY A 106 1.49 -19.72 5.89
CA GLY A 106 1.12 -21.11 6.17
C GLY A 106 -0.21 -21.23 6.92
N SER A 107 -0.20 -21.76 8.14
CA SER A 107 -1.43 -22.04 8.90
C SER A 107 -2.11 -20.77 9.44
N LYS A 108 -1.40 -19.66 9.51
CA LYS A 108 -1.92 -18.36 9.95
C LYS A 108 -1.64 -17.34 8.85
N THR A 109 -2.67 -16.79 8.23
CA THR A 109 -2.55 -15.79 7.15
C THR A 109 -3.18 -14.44 7.52
N LYS A 110 -3.76 -14.34 8.71
CA LYS A 110 -4.48 -13.18 9.25
C LYS A 110 -4.09 -12.97 10.71
N PRO A 111 -3.85 -11.74 11.18
CA PRO A 111 -3.70 -11.46 12.61
C PRO A 111 -4.92 -11.91 13.40
N SER A 112 -4.71 -12.48 14.58
CA SER A 112 -5.79 -12.77 15.52
C SER A 112 -6.12 -11.53 16.36
N ARG A 113 -7.24 -11.56 17.08
CA ARG A 113 -7.61 -10.48 18.01
C ARG A 113 -6.55 -10.28 19.09
N GLU A 114 -5.92 -11.37 19.53
CA GLU A 114 -4.83 -11.38 20.51
C GLU A 114 -3.60 -10.62 20.01
N ASP A 115 -3.21 -10.83 18.74
CA ASP A 115 -2.09 -10.10 18.14
C ASP A 115 -2.35 -8.58 18.10
N LEU A 116 -3.63 -8.18 18.03
CA LEU A 116 -4.07 -6.79 17.89
C LEU A 116 -4.45 -6.12 19.22
N GLN A 117 -4.37 -6.83 20.36
CA GLN A 117 -4.79 -6.30 21.66
C GLN A 117 -4.04 -5.02 22.06
N GLN A 118 -2.75 -4.96 21.74
CA GLN A 118 -1.88 -3.83 22.06
C GLN A 118 -1.59 -2.93 20.85
N VAL A 119 -2.40 -3.02 19.80
CA VAL A 119 -2.26 -2.20 18.59
C VAL A 119 -3.37 -1.15 18.59
N ASP A 120 -3.00 0.12 18.45
CA ASP A 120 -3.94 1.23 18.23
C ASP A 120 -4.16 1.46 16.74
N VAL A 121 -3.10 1.35 15.92
CA VAL A 121 -3.15 1.56 14.46
C VAL A 121 -2.30 0.51 13.76
N LEU A 122 -2.82 -0.06 12.68
CA LEU A 122 -2.08 -0.91 11.76
C LEU A 122 -1.45 -0.08 10.66
N LEU A 123 -0.18 -0.33 10.37
CA LEU A 123 0.57 0.27 9.27
C LEU A 123 0.94 -0.83 8.28
N PHE A 124 0.62 -0.65 7.01
CA PHE A 124 0.95 -1.60 5.94
C PHE A 124 1.93 -0.94 4.97
N ASP A 125 3.09 -1.57 4.77
CA ASP A 125 4.10 -1.15 3.81
C ASP A 125 4.78 -2.39 3.21
N ILE A 126 4.56 -2.65 1.92
CA ILE A 126 5.23 -3.74 1.20
C ILE A 126 5.27 -3.43 -0.29
N GLN A 127 6.34 -3.81 -0.97
CA GLN A 127 6.46 -3.69 -2.41
C GLN A 127 5.83 -4.90 -3.11
N ASP A 128 4.72 -4.66 -3.81
CA ASP A 128 4.08 -5.63 -4.71
C ASP A 128 4.70 -5.57 -6.13
N VAL A 129 4.32 -6.50 -7.00
CA VAL A 129 4.80 -6.59 -8.40
C VAL A 129 3.70 -6.43 -9.45
N GLY A 130 2.44 -6.23 -9.06
CA GLY A 130 1.32 -5.94 -9.96
C GLY A 130 0.68 -7.15 -10.61
N VAL A 131 0.83 -8.34 -10.01
CA VAL A 131 0.36 -9.61 -10.57
C VAL A 131 -0.52 -10.34 -9.58
N ARG A 132 -1.70 -10.80 -10.00
CA ARG A 132 -2.74 -11.37 -9.13
C ARG A 132 -2.28 -12.55 -8.28
N PHE A 133 -1.37 -13.37 -8.82
CA PHE A 133 -0.82 -14.54 -8.13
C PHE A 133 0.41 -14.24 -7.27
N TYR A 134 0.83 -12.97 -7.19
CA TYR A 134 1.75 -12.50 -6.17
C TYR A 134 0.95 -12.12 -4.91
N THR A 135 1.14 -12.88 -3.83
CA THR A 135 0.14 -13.02 -2.76
C THR A 135 0.03 -11.85 -1.78
N TYR A 136 0.75 -10.75 -1.96
CA TYR A 136 0.69 -9.62 -1.04
C TYR A 136 -0.64 -8.87 -1.08
N ILE A 137 -1.34 -8.85 -2.22
CA ILE A 137 -2.72 -8.37 -2.29
C ILE A 137 -3.70 -9.25 -1.49
N SER A 138 -3.43 -10.57 -1.40
CA SER A 138 -4.20 -11.48 -0.54
C SER A 138 -3.90 -11.25 0.94
N SER A 139 -2.63 -10.99 1.27
CA SER A 139 -2.24 -10.62 2.63
C SER A 139 -2.85 -9.29 3.07
N LEU A 140 -2.90 -8.30 2.18
CA LEU A 140 -3.58 -7.03 2.43
C LEU A 140 -5.07 -7.24 2.72
N GLU A 141 -5.77 -8.03 1.91
CA GLU A 141 -7.19 -8.34 2.13
C GLU A 141 -7.41 -8.97 3.51
N ALA A 142 -6.59 -9.96 3.88
CA ALA A 142 -6.67 -10.59 5.20
C ALA A 142 -6.40 -9.59 6.35
N LEU A 143 -5.41 -8.70 6.18
CA LEU A 143 -5.12 -7.65 7.16
C LEU A 143 -6.27 -6.65 7.29
N MET A 144 -6.88 -6.25 6.16
CA MET A 144 -8.05 -5.36 6.14
C MET A 144 -9.21 -5.97 6.89
N GLU A 145 -9.52 -7.25 6.67
CA GLU A 145 -10.57 -7.96 7.43
C GLU A 145 -10.26 -7.98 8.93
N ALA A 146 -9.03 -8.32 9.33
CA ALA A 146 -8.65 -8.31 10.76
C ALA A 146 -8.78 -6.93 11.40
N ALA A 147 -8.41 -5.88 10.66
CA ALA A 147 -8.50 -4.49 11.08
C ALA A 147 -9.96 -4.08 11.29
N ILE A 148 -10.84 -4.41 10.34
CA ILE A 148 -12.29 -4.14 10.42
C ILE A 148 -12.92 -4.90 11.58
N GLU A 149 -12.66 -6.20 11.69
CA GLU A 149 -13.19 -7.07 12.74
C GLU A 149 -12.77 -6.62 14.16
N SER A 150 -11.65 -5.90 14.28
CA SER A 150 -11.06 -5.49 15.56
C SER A 150 -11.10 -3.98 15.82
N ASP A 151 -11.79 -3.20 14.97
CA ASP A 151 -11.88 -1.74 15.05
C ASP A 151 -10.51 -1.05 15.11
N LYS A 152 -9.55 -1.57 14.34
CA LYS A 152 -8.21 -1.01 14.22
C LYS A 152 -8.13 -0.19 12.95
N PRO A 153 -7.88 1.13 13.04
CA PRO A 153 -7.52 1.90 11.88
C PRO A 153 -6.33 1.30 11.12
N LEU A 154 -6.38 1.31 9.80
CA LEU A 154 -5.36 0.84 8.89
C LEU A 154 -4.82 1.99 8.04
N LEU A 155 -3.52 2.20 8.12
CA LEU A 155 -2.75 3.16 7.32
C LEU A 155 -1.91 2.38 6.30
N ILE A 156 -2.16 2.60 5.02
CA ILE A 156 -1.39 2.02 3.91
C ILE A 156 -0.40 3.05 3.40
N LEU A 157 0.88 2.70 3.41
CA LEU A 157 1.92 3.43 2.72
C LEU A 157 2.02 2.85 1.31
N ASP A 158 1.44 3.55 0.35
CA ASP A 158 1.37 3.06 -1.02
C ASP A 158 2.75 3.00 -1.67
N ARG A 159 2.91 2.05 -2.59
CA ARG A 159 4.14 1.86 -3.37
C ARG A 159 3.81 1.74 -4.86
N PRO A 160 4.71 2.19 -5.76
CA PRO A 160 4.48 2.09 -7.19
C PRO A 160 4.31 0.63 -7.62
N ASN A 161 3.33 0.37 -8.49
CA ASN A 161 3.22 -0.92 -9.15
C ASN A 161 4.17 -0.97 -10.35
N PRO A 162 5.20 -1.83 -10.38
CA PRO A 162 6.12 -1.91 -11.52
C PRO A 162 5.41 -2.31 -12.83
N ASN A 163 4.36 -3.12 -12.73
CA ASN A 163 3.47 -3.51 -13.83
C ASN A 163 2.20 -2.64 -13.92
N GLY A 164 2.14 -1.49 -13.24
CA GLY A 164 0.96 -0.60 -13.20
C GLY A 164 0.63 0.12 -14.52
N HIS A 165 1.43 -0.11 -15.57
CA HIS A 165 1.37 0.58 -16.85
C HIS A 165 0.49 -0.10 -17.90
N TYR A 166 -0.13 -1.21 -17.54
CA TYR A 166 -1.06 -1.96 -18.38
C TYR A 166 -1.97 -2.81 -17.51
N VAL A 167 -3.05 -3.30 -18.12
CA VAL A 167 -3.99 -4.27 -17.54
C VAL A 167 -4.12 -5.40 -18.55
N ASP A 168 -3.99 -6.65 -18.11
CA ASP A 168 -3.98 -7.80 -19.03
C ASP A 168 -4.36 -9.13 -18.35
N GLY A 169 -4.72 -10.10 -19.19
CA GLY A 169 -5.10 -11.46 -18.82
C GLY A 169 -6.57 -11.61 -18.38
N PRO A 170 -7.05 -12.85 -18.27
CA PRO A 170 -8.43 -13.12 -17.90
C PRO A 170 -8.71 -12.66 -16.46
N VAL A 171 -9.88 -12.07 -16.25
CA VAL A 171 -10.45 -11.84 -14.92
C VAL A 171 -10.63 -13.19 -14.23
N LEU A 172 -10.33 -13.27 -12.93
CA LEU A 172 -10.49 -14.50 -12.17
C LEU A 172 -11.96 -14.91 -12.10
N ASP A 173 -12.26 -16.10 -12.62
CA ASP A 173 -13.49 -16.82 -12.32
C ASP A 173 -13.44 -17.29 -10.86
N LYS A 174 -14.42 -16.85 -10.07
CA LYS A 174 -14.51 -17.09 -8.62
C LYS A 174 -14.55 -18.58 -8.25
N LYS A 175 -14.89 -19.48 -9.17
CA LYS A 175 -14.78 -20.94 -8.94
C LYS A 175 -13.33 -21.41 -8.74
N TYR A 176 -12.35 -20.65 -9.21
CA TYR A 176 -10.91 -20.93 -9.04
C TYR A 176 -10.27 -20.08 -7.92
N GLN A 177 -11.08 -19.46 -7.08
CA GLN A 177 -10.60 -18.61 -6.00
C GLN A 177 -9.71 -19.39 -5.03
N SER A 178 -8.54 -18.83 -4.72
CA SER A 178 -7.58 -19.37 -3.76
C SER A 178 -6.73 -18.25 -3.15
N PHE A 179 -5.72 -18.57 -2.33
CA PHE A 179 -4.82 -17.54 -1.77
C PHE A 179 -3.93 -16.87 -2.83
N VAL A 180 -3.66 -17.53 -3.95
CA VAL A 180 -2.94 -16.95 -5.12
C VAL A 180 -3.88 -16.24 -6.10
N GLY A 181 -5.11 -15.95 -5.70
CA GLY A 181 -6.08 -15.24 -6.52
C GLY A 181 -7.41 -15.20 -5.81
N ARG A 182 -7.65 -14.10 -5.07
CA ARG A 182 -8.85 -13.95 -4.25
C ARG A 182 -9.97 -13.21 -4.97
N GLN A 183 -9.62 -12.15 -5.69
CA GLN A 183 -10.60 -11.24 -6.28
C GLN A 183 -10.65 -11.31 -7.80
N SER A 184 -11.79 -10.88 -8.33
CA SER A 184 -12.08 -10.83 -9.77
C SER A 184 -11.37 -9.65 -10.43
N VAL A 185 -10.05 -9.62 -10.30
CA VAL A 185 -9.14 -8.75 -11.05
C VAL A 185 -8.45 -9.55 -12.16
N PRO A 186 -7.97 -8.92 -13.24
CA PRO A 186 -7.14 -9.55 -14.28
C PRO A 186 -5.83 -10.13 -13.72
N VAL A 187 -5.05 -10.83 -14.56
CA VAL A 187 -3.74 -11.36 -14.14
C VAL A 187 -2.80 -10.21 -13.80
N VAL A 188 -2.71 -9.21 -14.67
CA VAL A 188 -2.04 -7.93 -14.41
C VAL A 188 -3.12 -6.91 -14.14
N TYR A 189 -3.25 -6.51 -12.88
CA TYR A 189 -4.41 -5.74 -12.42
C TYR A 189 -4.21 -4.22 -12.48
N GLY A 190 -3.01 -3.74 -12.82
CA GLY A 190 -2.72 -2.35 -13.16
C GLY A 190 -2.79 -1.31 -12.03
N MET A 191 -3.21 -1.68 -10.82
CA MET A 191 -3.39 -0.77 -9.68
C MET A 191 -2.20 -0.76 -8.72
N THR A 192 -2.01 0.30 -7.96
CA THR A 192 -1.18 0.24 -6.75
C THR A 192 -1.87 -0.58 -5.65
N ILE A 193 -1.14 -0.94 -4.60
CA ILE A 193 -1.73 -1.69 -3.49
C ILE A 193 -2.73 -0.83 -2.70
N GLY A 194 -2.51 0.48 -2.63
CA GLY A 194 -3.45 1.44 -2.05
C GLY A 194 -4.74 1.60 -2.87
N GLU A 195 -4.64 1.61 -4.20
CA GLU A 195 -5.80 1.58 -5.10
C GLU A 195 -6.58 0.27 -4.98
N TYR A 196 -5.89 -0.88 -4.93
CA TYR A 196 -6.51 -2.18 -4.71
C TYR A 196 -7.24 -2.26 -3.36
N ALA A 197 -6.66 -1.73 -2.28
CA ALA A 197 -7.31 -1.65 -0.97
C ALA A 197 -8.62 -0.85 -1.02
N ARG A 198 -8.63 0.26 -1.77
CA ARG A 198 -9.86 1.03 -2.01
C ARG A 198 -10.88 0.21 -2.79
N MET A 199 -10.46 -0.46 -3.86
CA MET A 199 -11.35 -1.32 -4.64
C MET A 199 -11.97 -2.43 -3.79
N LEU A 200 -11.21 -3.07 -2.91
CA LEU A 200 -11.72 -4.09 -1.99
C LEU A 200 -12.89 -3.57 -1.15
N ALA A 201 -12.75 -2.36 -0.59
CA ALA A 201 -13.78 -1.75 0.24
C ALA A 201 -14.98 -1.27 -0.59
N MET A 202 -14.73 -0.61 -1.73
CA MET A 202 -15.75 0.00 -2.59
C MET A 202 -16.65 -1.03 -3.26
N GLU A 203 -16.04 -2.11 -3.76
CA GLU A 203 -16.75 -3.19 -4.47
C GLU A 203 -17.33 -4.25 -3.51
N GLN A 204 -17.19 -4.04 -2.20
CA GLN A 204 -17.66 -4.97 -1.16
C GLN A 204 -17.07 -6.38 -1.36
N TRP A 205 -15.78 -6.45 -1.64
CA TRP A 205 -15.07 -7.69 -1.94
C TRP A 205 -14.46 -8.37 -0.72
N LEU A 206 -14.60 -7.76 0.47
CA LEU A 206 -14.23 -8.38 1.74
C LEU A 206 -15.31 -9.38 2.18
N LYS A 207 -15.08 -10.07 3.30
CA LYS A 207 -16.11 -10.89 3.93
C LYS A 207 -17.42 -10.14 4.19
N PRO A 208 -18.59 -10.81 4.09
CA PRO A 208 -19.90 -10.19 4.32
C PRO A 208 -20.00 -9.38 5.63
N GLU A 209 -19.49 -9.92 6.74
CA GLU A 209 -19.48 -9.25 8.04
C GLU A 209 -18.60 -7.99 8.06
N SER A 210 -17.49 -8.00 7.32
CA SER A 210 -16.62 -6.83 7.18
C SER A 210 -17.29 -5.76 6.33
N ASN A 211 -17.91 -6.15 5.21
CA ASN A 211 -18.66 -5.22 4.34
C ASN A 211 -19.86 -4.60 5.07
N LEU A 212 -20.61 -5.39 5.84
CA LEU A 212 -21.75 -4.88 6.61
C LEU A 212 -21.30 -3.82 7.64
N LYS A 213 -20.19 -4.08 8.32
CA LYS A 213 -19.61 -3.12 9.27
C LYS A 213 -19.16 -1.83 8.57
N LEU A 214 -18.54 -1.96 7.40
CA LEU A 214 -18.17 -0.83 6.55
C LEU A 214 -19.39 -0.02 6.10
N GLN A 215 -20.49 -0.66 5.69
CA GLN A 215 -21.74 0.02 5.29
C GLN A 215 -22.38 0.78 6.45
N HIS A 216 -22.49 0.17 7.64
CA HIS A 216 -23.03 0.86 8.82
C HIS A 216 -22.23 2.12 9.18
N MET A 217 -20.91 2.11 8.97
CA MET A 217 -20.07 3.29 9.14
C MET A 217 -20.41 4.40 8.13
N GLN A 218 -20.73 4.05 6.89
CA GLN A 218 -21.18 5.01 5.87
C GLN A 218 -22.52 5.66 6.24
N ASP A 219 -23.50 4.85 6.64
CA ASP A 219 -24.85 5.34 6.99
C ASP A 219 -24.79 6.32 8.17
N THR A 220 -23.96 6.01 9.15
CA THR A 220 -23.74 6.88 10.32
C THR A 220 -23.09 8.21 9.94
N VAL A 221 -22.23 8.24 8.92
CA VAL A 221 -21.57 9.47 8.43
C VAL A 221 -22.49 10.27 7.50
N ALA A 222 -23.25 9.60 6.64
CA ALA A 222 -24.20 10.24 5.72
C ALA A 222 -25.35 10.98 6.44
N VAL A 223 -25.67 10.59 7.68
CA VAL A 223 -26.66 11.29 8.53
C VAL A 223 -26.10 12.59 9.13
N ILE A 224 -24.77 12.78 9.16
CA ILE A 224 -24.11 13.92 9.83
C ILE A 224 -23.75 15.06 8.85
N ASP A 225 -23.56 14.78 7.55
CA ASP A 225 -23.10 15.79 6.57
C ASP A 225 -24.14 16.13 5.46
N ASN A 226 -24.27 17.45 5.25
CA ASN A 226 -25.11 18.24 4.33
C ASN A 226 -25.61 17.56 3.01
N PRO A 227 -26.92 17.64 2.68
CA PRO A 227 -27.53 17.04 1.47
C PRO A 227 -27.03 17.56 0.11
N ASP A 228 -26.36 18.71 0.02
CA ASP A 228 -26.09 19.39 -1.26
C ASP A 228 -24.83 18.95 -2.06
N ALA A 229 -24.02 18.02 -1.54
CA ALA A 229 -22.76 17.63 -2.19
C ALA A 229 -22.90 16.60 -3.33
N GLU A 230 -23.20 17.00 -4.57
CA GLU A 230 -23.34 16.15 -5.78
C GLU A 230 -22.59 14.78 -5.85
N GLN A 231 -23.27 13.80 -6.48
CA GLN A 231 -22.89 12.40 -6.73
C GLN A 231 -21.50 12.22 -7.37
N SER A 232 -20.43 12.25 -6.56
CA SER A 232 -19.07 11.99 -7.02
C SER A 232 -18.39 10.94 -6.13
N ILE A 233 -17.42 10.21 -6.69
CA ILE A 233 -16.50 9.30 -5.96
C ILE A 233 -15.94 9.97 -4.69
N THR A 234 -15.82 11.30 -4.68
CA THR A 234 -15.43 12.13 -3.54
C THR A 234 -16.39 11.99 -2.34
N ARG A 235 -17.71 11.88 -2.54
CA ARG A 235 -18.68 11.64 -1.45
C ARG A 235 -18.53 10.22 -0.88
N TYR A 236 -18.28 9.24 -1.73
CA TYR A 236 -18.02 7.86 -1.32
C TYR A 236 -16.69 7.74 -0.54
N MET A 237 -15.68 8.50 -0.93
CA MET A 237 -14.40 8.61 -0.22
C MET A 237 -14.48 9.49 1.05
N ALA A 238 -15.45 10.39 1.15
CA ALA A 238 -15.70 11.15 2.37
C ALA A 238 -16.47 10.31 3.41
N SER A 239 -17.38 9.43 2.96
CA SER A 239 -18.28 8.68 3.84
C SER A 239 -17.60 7.64 4.74
N TYR A 240 -16.40 7.15 4.42
CA TYR A 240 -15.62 6.33 5.36
C TYR A 240 -14.49 7.08 6.07
N ARG A 241 -14.59 8.41 6.17
CA ARG A 241 -13.62 9.25 6.89
C ARG A 241 -12.17 9.09 6.37
N TRP A 242 -11.97 8.66 5.12
CA TRP A 242 -10.64 8.37 4.55
C TRP A 242 -9.67 9.56 4.61
N ASN A 243 -10.19 10.80 4.68
CA ASN A 243 -9.39 12.02 4.69
C ASN A 243 -9.53 12.87 5.96
N ASP A 244 -10.23 12.40 6.98
CA ASP A 244 -10.39 13.14 8.23
C ASP A 244 -9.08 13.04 9.06
N PRO A 245 -8.39 14.15 9.40
CA PRO A 245 -7.21 14.11 10.25
C PRO A 245 -7.51 13.59 11.68
N GLU A 246 -8.78 13.62 12.10
CA GLU A 246 -9.25 13.09 13.38
C GLU A 246 -9.56 11.59 13.33
N THR A 247 -9.46 10.96 12.15
CA THR A 247 -9.80 9.55 11.89
C THR A 247 -9.19 8.59 12.91
N PHE A 248 -7.93 8.78 13.26
CA PHE A 248 -7.20 7.90 14.18
C PHE A 248 -7.44 8.23 15.67
N LYS A 249 -8.31 9.19 16.00
CA LYS A 249 -8.66 9.53 17.39
C LYS A 249 -9.86 8.73 17.92
N ARG A 250 -10.67 8.13 17.03
CA ARG A 250 -11.82 7.29 17.39
C ARG A 250 -11.41 5.83 17.47
N LYS A 251 -12.04 5.04 18.36
CA LYS A 251 -11.83 3.58 18.47
C LYS A 251 -12.73 2.83 17.49
N GLU A 252 -12.63 3.18 16.21
CA GLU A 252 -13.40 2.57 15.11
C GLU A 252 -12.46 2.25 13.96
N PHE A 253 -12.81 1.28 13.12
CA PHE A 253 -12.07 1.04 11.88
C PHE A 253 -12.07 2.29 10.99
N ALA A 254 -10.93 2.53 10.34
CA ALA A 254 -10.80 3.49 9.26
C ALA A 254 -9.65 3.12 8.34
N LEU A 255 -9.72 3.51 7.07
CA LEU A 255 -8.67 3.23 6.09
C LEU A 255 -8.10 4.54 5.53
N LYS A 256 -6.79 4.73 5.68
CA LYS A 256 -6.04 5.85 5.09
C LYS A 256 -4.98 5.30 4.16
N VAL A 257 -4.93 5.82 2.94
CA VAL A 257 -3.84 5.54 1.99
C VAL A 257 -3.02 6.81 1.83
N ILE A 258 -1.72 6.73 2.12
CA ILE A 258 -0.76 7.76 1.74
C ILE A 258 -0.27 7.39 0.35
N THR A 259 -0.54 8.23 -0.64
CA THR A 259 -0.19 7.95 -2.04
C THR A 259 1.29 8.22 -2.30
N CYS A 260 1.84 7.59 -3.33
CA CYS A 260 3.14 7.98 -3.88
C CYS A 260 3.08 9.43 -4.41
N ASP A 261 4.19 10.15 -4.30
CA ASP A 261 4.36 11.43 -5.00
C ASP A 261 4.99 11.19 -6.39
N ASN A 262 4.62 12.00 -7.37
CA ASN A 262 5.10 11.92 -8.77
C ASN A 262 4.85 10.56 -9.48
N TYR A 263 3.94 9.73 -8.96
CA TYR A 263 3.55 8.48 -9.60
C TYR A 263 2.38 8.69 -10.56
N SER A 264 2.43 8.01 -11.70
CA SER A 264 1.30 7.79 -12.59
C SER A 264 1.38 6.35 -13.12
N HIS A 265 0.30 5.83 -13.68
CA HIS A 265 0.34 4.53 -14.36
C HIS A 265 1.30 4.50 -15.56
N LYS A 266 1.77 5.65 -16.06
CA LYS A 266 2.82 5.68 -17.11
C LYS A 266 4.24 5.53 -16.53
N SER A 267 4.40 5.69 -15.22
CA SER A 267 5.71 5.67 -14.56
C SER A 267 6.32 4.28 -14.60
N ARG A 268 7.62 4.20 -14.93
CA ARG A 268 8.43 2.98 -14.87
C ARG A 268 9.26 3.01 -13.60
N TYR A 269 8.84 2.27 -12.58
CA TYR A 269 9.52 2.24 -11.29
C TYR A 269 10.44 1.02 -11.18
N VAL A 270 11.72 1.25 -10.95
CA VAL A 270 12.72 0.21 -10.68
C VAL A 270 12.78 -0.01 -9.17
N LEU A 271 12.54 -1.25 -8.73
CA LEU A 271 12.53 -1.59 -7.32
C LEU A 271 13.94 -1.49 -6.72
N PRO A 272 14.14 -0.76 -5.61
CA PRO A 272 15.45 -0.65 -4.96
C PRO A 272 15.85 -1.94 -4.21
N VAL A 273 14.87 -2.75 -3.84
CA VAL A 273 15.05 -4.03 -3.15
C VAL A 273 14.25 -5.10 -3.89
N LYS A 274 14.88 -6.24 -4.19
CA LYS A 274 14.19 -7.35 -4.84
C LYS A 274 13.02 -7.85 -3.97
N PRO A 275 11.81 -8.04 -4.54
CA PRO A 275 10.63 -8.40 -3.75
C PRO A 275 10.61 -9.88 -3.33
N SER A 276 11.27 -10.75 -4.10
CA SER A 276 11.42 -12.18 -3.81
C SER A 276 12.80 -12.66 -4.29
N PRO A 277 13.38 -13.74 -3.71
CA PRO A 277 14.61 -14.35 -4.20
C PRO A 277 14.58 -14.67 -5.71
N ASN A 278 13.42 -15.07 -6.22
CA ASN A 278 13.21 -15.47 -7.62
C ASN A 278 12.91 -14.29 -8.56
N LEU A 279 12.74 -13.07 -8.04
CA LEU A 279 12.52 -11.85 -8.83
C LEU A 279 13.68 -10.87 -8.59
N PRO A 280 14.93 -11.21 -8.97
CA PRO A 280 16.11 -10.44 -8.58
C PRO A 280 16.24 -9.08 -9.27
N ASN A 281 15.53 -8.84 -10.37
CA ASN A 281 15.67 -7.60 -11.16
C ASN A 281 14.38 -7.24 -11.91
N ILE A 282 14.35 -6.04 -12.52
CA ILE A 282 13.17 -5.52 -13.21
C ILE A 282 12.75 -6.38 -14.42
N GLN A 283 13.70 -7.02 -15.10
CA GLN A 283 13.39 -7.91 -16.22
C GLN A 283 12.59 -9.13 -15.76
N SER A 284 13.01 -9.79 -14.68
CA SER A 284 12.25 -10.91 -14.09
C SER A 284 10.85 -10.48 -13.63
N ILE A 285 10.71 -9.27 -13.11
CA ILE A 285 9.41 -8.72 -12.67
C ILE A 285 8.46 -8.48 -13.85
N TYR A 286 8.98 -8.01 -14.99
CA TYR A 286 8.17 -7.79 -16.19
C TYR A 286 7.81 -9.09 -16.91
N LEU A 287 8.62 -10.14 -16.80
CA LEU A 287 8.33 -11.45 -17.38
C LEU A 287 7.43 -12.31 -16.50
N TYR A 288 7.39 -12.03 -15.19
CA TYR A 288 6.62 -12.81 -14.21
C TYR A 288 5.13 -13.06 -14.56
N PRO A 289 4.38 -12.13 -15.16
CA PRO A 289 3.00 -12.41 -15.59
C PRO A 289 2.87 -13.47 -16.69
N SER A 290 3.96 -13.76 -17.42
CA SER A 290 3.97 -14.61 -18.63
C SER A 290 4.73 -15.93 -18.46
N THR A 291 5.45 -16.13 -17.36
CA THR A 291 6.31 -17.28 -17.08
C THR A 291 5.88 -18.03 -15.84
#